data_AF-V6IAC6-F1
#
_entry.id   AF-V6IAC6-F1
#
_cell.length_a   1.000
_cell.length_b   1.000
_cell.length_c   1.000
_cell.angle_alpha   90.00
_cell.angle_beta   90.00
_cell.angle_gamma   90.00
#
_symmetry.space_group_name_H-M   'P 1'
#
loop_
_entity.id
_entity.type
_entity.pdbx_description
1 polymer ?
#
loop_
_entity_poly.entity_id
_entity_poly.type
_entity_poly.pdbx_seq_one_letter_code
_entity_poly.pdbx_strand_id
1 'polypeptide(L)'
;MKGFPDTIISVFPNAQVQLCIVPMVRNSLKWVSYKQRKELVVDLKAIYKSPSEEIAKKSLDDFSTKWDSQYPMISKSWRSNWDSVIPFLAYPPNIRKAIYTTNAIESMNMGLRKIIKNRGSFPNDEAAIKLLYLALNNMSKKWTMPIQDWDDERSLESRVARVQAMNQFSILFGDRLKLDSF
;
A
#
# COMPACT_ATOMS: atom_id res chain seq x y z
N MET A 1 6.08 -10.06 -10.07
CA MET A 1 7.04 -9.76 -11.15
C MET A 1 8.41 -10.19 -10.66
N LYS A 2 9.08 -11.12 -11.35
CA LYS A 2 10.47 -11.45 -11.03
C LYS A 2 11.35 -10.31 -11.55
N GLY A 3 12.32 -9.84 -10.75
CA GLY A 3 13.29 -8.83 -11.16
C GLY A 3 12.89 -7.35 -11.01
N PHE A 4 11.64 -7.03 -10.68
CA PHE A 4 11.26 -5.61 -10.50
C PHE A 4 11.99 -4.92 -9.33
N PRO A 5 12.10 -5.54 -8.12
CA PRO A 5 12.87 -4.96 -7.03
C PRO A 5 14.34 -4.73 -7.39
N ASP A 6 14.95 -5.72 -8.04
CA ASP A 6 16.37 -5.68 -8.43
C ASP A 6 16.65 -4.53 -9.42
N THR A 7 15.75 -4.30 -10.39
CA THR A 7 15.84 -3.18 -11.32
C THR A 7 15.67 -1.83 -10.64
N ILE A 8 14.78 -1.71 -9.65
CA ILE A 8 14.63 -0.45 -8.92
C ILE A 8 15.89 -0.15 -8.12
N ILE A 9 16.47 -1.15 -7.46
CA ILE A 9 17.70 -0.97 -6.66
C ILE A 9 18.89 -0.63 -7.56
N SER A 10 18.96 -1.15 -8.79
CA SER A 10 20.06 -0.81 -9.71
C SER A 10 20.02 0.64 -10.18
N VAL A 11 18.83 1.21 -10.40
CA VAL A 11 18.65 2.61 -10.85
C VAL A 11 18.57 3.59 -9.68
N PHE A 12 17.95 3.17 -8.57
CA PHE A 12 17.75 3.96 -7.36
C PHE A 12 18.24 3.18 -6.13
N PRO A 13 19.57 3.10 -5.90
CA PRO A 13 20.16 2.31 -4.82
C PRO A 13 19.66 2.69 -3.42
N ASN A 14 19.23 3.93 -3.28
CA ASN A 14 18.73 4.49 -2.04
C ASN A 14 17.23 4.21 -1.84
N ALA A 15 16.48 3.76 -2.84
CA ALA A 15 15.04 3.52 -2.71
C ALA A 15 14.75 2.29 -1.85
N GLN A 16 13.90 2.45 -0.84
CA GLN A 16 13.36 1.30 -0.10
C GLN A 16 12.23 0.67 -0.91
N VAL A 17 12.47 -0.54 -1.42
CA VAL A 17 11.46 -1.29 -2.17
C VAL A 17 10.58 -2.08 -1.20
N GLN A 18 9.30 -1.72 -1.16
CA GLN A 18 8.31 -2.38 -0.33
C GLN A 18 7.30 -3.14 -1.20
N LEU A 19 6.92 -4.35 -0.78
CA LEU A 19 5.77 -5.05 -1.32
C LEU A 19 4.48 -4.45 -0.74
N CYS A 20 3.59 -4.02 -1.63
CA CYS A 20 2.32 -3.44 -1.23
C CYS A 20 1.43 -4.46 -0.49
N ILE A 21 0.89 -4.06 0.65
CA ILE A 21 0.00 -4.85 1.50
C ILE A 21 -1.35 -5.16 0.84
N VAL A 22 -1.80 -4.29 -0.07
CA VAL A 22 -3.10 -4.41 -0.73
C VAL A 22 -3.18 -5.67 -1.60
N PRO A 23 -2.22 -5.91 -2.53
CA PRO A 23 -2.10 -7.21 -3.20
C PRO A 23 -1.94 -8.39 -2.25
N MET A 24 -1.20 -8.26 -1.14
CA MET A 24 -1.01 -9.34 -0.16
C MET A 24 -2.34 -9.78 0.47
N VAL A 25 -3.14 -8.83 0.96
CA VAL A 25 -4.47 -9.10 1.52
C VAL A 25 -5.40 -9.66 0.46
N ARG A 26 -5.44 -9.08 -0.75
CA ARG A 26 -6.29 -9.59 -1.84
C ARG A 26 -5.94 -11.01 -2.26
N ASN A 27 -4.66 -11.33 -2.37
CA ASN A 27 -4.21 -12.68 -2.69
C ASN A 27 -4.56 -13.68 -1.58
N SER A 28 -4.51 -13.25 -0.32
CA SER A 28 -4.93 -14.07 0.82
C SER A 28 -6.42 -14.44 0.72
N LEU A 29 -7.28 -13.49 0.34
CA LEU A 29 -8.73 -13.69 0.26
C LEU A 29 -9.20 -14.54 -0.92
N LYS A 30 -8.34 -14.84 -1.90
CA LYS A 30 -8.69 -15.70 -3.06
C LYS A 30 -9.04 -17.12 -2.65
N TRP A 31 -8.39 -17.62 -1.59
CA TRP A 31 -8.53 -19.00 -1.12
C TRP A 31 -9.69 -19.18 -0.12
N VAL A 32 -10.26 -18.07 0.36
CA VAL A 32 -11.11 -18.05 1.54
C VAL A 32 -12.58 -17.98 1.14
N SER A 33 -13.39 -18.83 1.77
CA SER A 33 -14.85 -18.84 1.60
C SER A 33 -15.46 -17.49 2.01
N TYR A 34 -16.53 -17.05 1.34
CA TYR A 34 -17.15 -15.75 1.60
C TYR A 34 -17.55 -15.55 3.08
N LYS A 35 -18.03 -16.62 3.74
CA LYS A 35 -18.45 -16.62 5.14
C LYS A 35 -17.30 -16.27 6.11
N GLN A 36 -16.09 -16.75 5.84
CA GLN A 36 -14.92 -16.58 6.72
C GLN A 36 -14.10 -15.32 6.40
N ARG A 37 -14.30 -14.69 5.23
CA ARG A 37 -13.50 -13.52 4.81
C ARG A 37 -13.51 -12.39 5.82
N LYS A 38 -14.66 -12.09 6.44
CA LYS A 38 -14.77 -10.97 7.39
C LYS A 38 -13.87 -11.18 8.59
N GLU A 39 -13.90 -12.39 9.16
CA GLU A 39 -13.08 -12.77 10.31
C GLU A 39 -11.59 -12.80 9.95
N LEU A 40 -11.26 -13.45 8.83
CA LEU A 40 -9.88 -13.53 8.36
C LEU A 40 -9.26 -12.14 8.08
N VAL A 41 -10.03 -11.19 7.55
CA VAL A 41 -9.57 -9.81 7.35
C VAL A 41 -9.27 -9.10 8.67
N VAL A 42 -10.00 -9.39 9.75
CA VAL A 42 -9.70 -8.83 11.08
C VAL A 42 -8.35 -9.34 11.58
N ASP A 43 -8.10 -10.64 11.44
CA ASP A 43 -6.83 -11.24 11.87
C ASP A 43 -5.66 -10.75 11.00
N LEU A 44 -5.85 -10.63 9.68
CA LEU A 44 -4.85 -10.01 8.80
C LEU A 44 -4.57 -8.55 9.16
N LYS A 45 -5.60 -7.78 9.54
CA LYS A 45 -5.45 -6.39 10.01
C LYS A 45 -4.58 -6.30 11.25
N ALA A 46 -4.64 -7.26 12.16
CA ALA A 46 -3.80 -7.28 13.34
C ALA A 46 -2.30 -7.28 12.98
N ILE A 47 -1.92 -8.00 11.91
CA ILE A 47 -0.54 -8.05 11.43
C ILE A 47 -0.07 -6.67 10.96
N TYR A 48 -0.73 -6.07 9.98
CA TYR A 48 -0.22 -4.85 9.33
C TYR A 48 -0.61 -3.54 10.02
N LYS A 49 -1.49 -3.58 11.01
CA LYS A 49 -1.79 -2.44 11.90
C LYS A 49 -1.02 -2.52 13.23
N SER A 50 -0.13 -3.48 13.39
CA SER A 50 0.68 -3.62 14.58
C SER A 50 1.56 -2.37 14.83
N PRO A 51 1.83 -2.02 16.10
CA PRO A 51 2.64 -0.86 16.43
C PRO A 51 4.13 -1.10 16.16
N SER A 52 4.61 -2.34 16.29
CA SER A 52 6.00 -2.77 16.05
C SER A 52 6.09 -4.06 15.23
N GLU A 53 7.29 -4.37 14.73
CA GLU A 53 7.56 -5.60 13.99
C GLU A 53 7.38 -6.85 14.86
N GLU A 54 7.79 -6.81 16.13
CA GLU A 54 7.69 -7.94 17.04
C GLU A 54 6.22 -8.33 17.29
N ILE A 55 5.35 -7.31 17.46
CA ILE A 55 3.92 -7.51 17.64
C ILE A 55 3.28 -7.98 16.33
N ALA A 56 3.75 -7.49 15.18
CA ALA A 56 3.29 -7.97 13.88
C ALA A 56 3.64 -9.44 13.68
N LYS A 57 4.86 -9.85 14.06
CA LYS A 57 5.34 -11.23 13.95
C LYS A 57 4.53 -12.17 14.82
N LYS A 58 4.31 -11.77 16.09
CA LYS A 58 3.40 -12.50 16.99
C LYS A 58 2.00 -12.63 16.39
N SER A 59 1.45 -11.55 15.84
CA SER A 59 0.13 -11.56 15.18
C SER A 59 0.09 -12.52 13.98
N LEU A 60 1.20 -12.65 13.23
CA LEU A 60 1.31 -13.61 12.13
C LEU A 60 1.39 -15.06 12.63
N ASP A 61 2.06 -15.30 13.77
CA ASP A 61 2.11 -16.62 14.39
C ASP A 61 0.74 -17.04 14.96
N ASP A 62 0.03 -16.12 15.62
CA ASP A 62 -1.34 -16.32 16.08
C ASP A 62 -2.29 -16.58 14.89
N PHE A 63 -2.14 -15.81 13.80
CA PHE A 63 -2.87 -16.03 12.55
C PHE A 63 -2.62 -17.44 12.01
N SER A 64 -1.36 -17.88 12.00
CA SER A 64 -0.98 -19.20 11.47
C SER A 64 -1.57 -20.34 12.30
N THR A 65 -1.56 -20.21 13.63
CA THR A 65 -2.14 -21.20 14.55
C THR A 65 -3.64 -21.38 14.30
N LYS A 66 -4.35 -20.27 14.00
CA LYS A 66 -5.79 -20.29 13.76
C LYS A 66 -6.16 -20.78 12.37
N TRP A 67 -5.43 -20.35 11.32
CA TRP A 67 -5.88 -20.51 9.94
C TRP A 67 -5.10 -21.54 9.12
N ASP A 68 -3.92 -22.00 9.54
CA ASP A 68 -3.09 -22.88 8.71
C ASP A 68 -3.69 -24.27 8.51
N SER A 69 -4.60 -24.71 9.40
CA SER A 69 -5.33 -25.97 9.22
C SER A 69 -6.20 -25.98 7.95
N GLN A 70 -6.73 -24.82 7.56
CA GLN A 70 -7.61 -24.67 6.39
C GLN A 70 -6.90 -23.95 5.23
N TYR A 71 -6.06 -22.96 5.54
CA TYR A 71 -5.47 -22.03 4.57
C TYR A 71 -3.95 -21.85 4.77
N PRO A 72 -3.14 -22.93 4.76
CA PRO A 72 -1.71 -22.87 5.09
C PRO A 72 -0.90 -22.01 4.11
N MET A 73 -1.41 -21.81 2.90
CA MET A 73 -0.73 -20.99 1.89
C MET A 73 -0.75 -19.50 2.22
N ILE A 74 -1.68 -19.04 3.06
CA ILE A 74 -1.76 -17.63 3.43
C ILE A 74 -0.56 -17.28 4.30
N SER A 75 -0.40 -17.90 5.47
CA SER A 75 0.72 -17.61 6.37
C SER A 75 2.08 -17.85 5.69
N LYS A 76 2.20 -18.92 4.89
CA LYS A 76 3.41 -19.21 4.10
C LYS A 76 3.76 -18.06 3.15
N SER A 77 2.77 -17.50 2.46
CA SER A 77 2.98 -16.35 1.56
C SER A 77 3.38 -15.10 2.33
N TRP A 78 2.85 -14.88 3.53
CA TRP A 78 3.22 -13.72 4.35
C TRP A 78 4.64 -13.86 4.91
N ARG A 79 5.01 -15.06 5.38
CA ARG A 79 6.37 -15.35 5.85
C ARG A 79 7.40 -15.23 4.72
N SER A 80 7.10 -15.72 3.52
CA SER A 80 8.03 -15.63 2.38
C SER A 80 8.23 -14.22 1.84
N ASN A 81 7.30 -13.30 2.12
CA ASN A 81 7.38 -11.90 1.69
C ASN A 81 7.62 -10.94 2.88
N TRP A 82 7.94 -11.47 4.08
CA TRP A 82 7.99 -10.70 5.33
C TRP A 82 8.91 -9.48 5.22
N ASP A 83 10.15 -9.72 4.79
CA ASP A 83 11.19 -8.69 4.69
C ASP A 83 10.83 -7.58 3.68
N SER A 84 9.97 -7.89 2.70
CA SER A 84 9.51 -6.91 1.71
C SER A 84 8.25 -6.18 2.18
N VAL A 85 7.42 -6.79 3.03
CA VAL A 85 6.15 -6.20 3.49
C VAL A 85 6.36 -5.36 4.73
N ILE A 86 7.17 -5.77 5.69
CA ILE A 86 7.26 -5.15 7.02
C ILE A 86 7.92 -3.77 7.11
N PRO A 87 8.85 -3.37 6.24
CA PRO A 87 9.55 -2.08 6.38
C PRO A 87 8.64 -0.86 6.58
N PHE A 88 7.39 -0.86 6.07
CA PHE A 88 6.48 0.28 6.31
C PHE A 88 6.07 0.46 7.77
N LEU A 89 6.21 -0.54 8.64
CA LEU A 89 5.97 -0.40 10.07
C LEU A 89 6.98 0.55 10.72
N ALA A 90 8.14 0.81 10.09
CA ALA A 90 9.07 1.83 10.55
C ALA A 90 8.53 3.27 10.38
N TYR A 91 7.49 3.48 9.57
CA TYR A 91 6.89 4.80 9.35
C TYR A 91 5.91 5.19 10.46
N PRO A 92 5.56 6.47 10.63
CA PRO A 92 4.56 6.86 11.61
C PRO A 92 3.14 6.43 11.21
N PRO A 93 2.19 6.29 12.17
CA PRO A 93 0.85 5.75 11.90
C PRO A 93 0.06 6.46 10.80
N ASN A 94 0.17 7.79 10.69
CA ASN A 94 -0.46 8.57 9.63
C ASN A 94 0.05 8.18 8.23
N ILE A 95 1.36 7.93 8.09
CA ILE A 95 1.98 7.48 6.85
C ILE A 95 1.66 6.01 6.57
N ARG A 96 1.68 5.13 7.58
CA ARG A 96 1.25 3.73 7.43
C ARG A 96 -0.16 3.66 6.83
N LYS A 97 -1.09 4.50 7.31
CA LYS A 97 -2.47 4.56 6.80
C LYS A 97 -2.53 4.94 5.33
N ALA A 98 -1.70 5.87 4.88
CA ALA A 98 -1.60 6.23 3.46
C ALA A 98 -1.02 5.08 2.60
N ILE A 99 -0.15 4.25 3.16
CA ILE A 99 0.46 3.10 2.47
C ILE A 99 -0.52 1.94 2.32
N TYR A 100 -1.25 1.60 3.39
CA TYR A 100 -2.15 0.44 3.39
C TYR A 100 -3.59 0.75 2.94
N THR A 101 -3.94 2.02 2.70
CA THR A 101 -5.25 2.37 2.16
C THR A 101 -5.34 2.01 0.68
N THR A 102 -6.42 1.32 0.31
CA THR A 102 -6.67 0.91 -1.07
C THR A 102 -7.37 1.99 -1.88
N ASN A 103 -7.97 2.99 -1.22
CA ASN A 103 -8.99 3.87 -1.80
C ASN A 103 -8.52 4.59 -3.07
N ALA A 104 -7.30 5.14 -3.07
CA ALA A 104 -6.78 5.89 -4.21
C ALA A 104 -6.58 4.98 -5.44
N ILE A 105 -5.89 3.86 -5.25
CA ILE A 105 -5.60 2.88 -6.30
C ILE A 105 -6.88 2.18 -6.77
N GLU A 106 -7.82 1.88 -5.86
CA GLU A 106 -9.12 1.28 -6.19
C GLU A 106 -10.01 2.23 -6.97
N SER A 107 -10.11 3.49 -6.53
CA SER A 107 -10.88 4.52 -7.21
C SER A 107 -10.38 4.73 -8.64
N MET A 108 -9.05 4.84 -8.82
CA MET A 108 -8.43 4.94 -10.14
C MET A 108 -8.72 3.69 -10.99
N ASN A 109 -8.47 2.49 -10.46
CA ASN A 109 -8.73 1.24 -11.20
C ASN A 109 -10.20 1.06 -11.57
N MET A 110 -11.12 1.43 -10.68
CA MET A 110 -12.56 1.40 -10.95
C MET A 110 -12.93 2.38 -12.07
N GLY A 111 -12.38 3.60 -12.03
CA GLY A 111 -12.56 4.60 -13.08
C GLY A 111 -12.08 4.09 -14.43
N LEU A 112 -10.88 3.50 -14.49
CA LEU A 112 -10.33 2.91 -15.72
C LEU A 112 -11.19 1.75 -16.21
N ARG A 113 -11.59 0.83 -15.32
CA ARG A 113 -12.49 -0.29 -15.65
C ARG A 113 -13.82 0.18 -16.22
N LYS A 114 -14.40 1.25 -15.68
CA LYS A 114 -15.67 1.81 -16.16
C LYS A 114 -15.55 2.31 -17.60
N ILE A 115 -14.42 2.94 -17.96
CA ILE A 115 -14.16 3.50 -19.29
C ILE A 115 -13.94 2.38 -20.32
N ILE A 116 -13.22 1.32 -19.93
CA ILE A 116 -12.95 0.19 -20.83
C ILE A 116 -14.13 -0.80 -20.92
N LYS A 117 -15.06 -0.83 -19.95
CA LYS A 117 -16.14 -1.83 -19.89
C LYS A 117 -16.98 -1.91 -21.17
N ASN A 118 -17.17 -0.77 -21.85
CA ASN A 118 -17.97 -0.69 -23.08
C ASN A 118 -17.13 -0.84 -24.36
N ARG A 119 -15.82 -1.14 -24.24
CA ARG A 119 -14.92 -1.38 -25.36
C ARG A 119 -14.63 -2.89 -25.43
N GLY A 120 -15.20 -3.57 -26.41
CA GLY A 120 -15.00 -5.02 -26.60
C GLY A 120 -13.56 -5.36 -27.02
N SER A 121 -12.98 -4.57 -27.93
CA SER A 121 -11.59 -4.69 -28.35
C SER A 121 -11.01 -3.31 -28.71
N PHE A 122 -9.68 -3.23 -28.76
CA PHE A 122 -8.94 -2.08 -29.28
C PHE A 122 -8.33 -2.44 -30.64
N PRO A 123 -8.30 -1.50 -31.61
CA PRO A 123 -7.72 -1.75 -32.92
C PRO A 123 -6.20 -1.90 -32.89
N ASN A 124 -5.52 -1.25 -31.94
CA ASN A 124 -4.08 -1.36 -31.69
C ASN A 124 -3.76 -0.85 -30.26
N ASP A 125 -2.50 -1.03 -29.85
CA ASP A 125 -2.02 -0.63 -28.52
C ASP A 125 -2.06 0.88 -28.32
N GLU A 126 -1.77 1.68 -29.35
CA GLU A 126 -1.83 3.14 -29.29
C GLU A 126 -3.22 3.66 -28.96
N ALA A 127 -4.27 3.06 -29.54
CA ALA A 127 -5.65 3.41 -29.24
C ALA A 127 -6.01 3.10 -27.78
N ALA A 128 -5.52 1.97 -27.25
CA ALA A 128 -5.69 1.61 -25.84
C ALA A 128 -4.97 2.62 -24.92
N ILE A 129 -3.70 2.92 -25.21
CA ILE A 129 -2.88 3.88 -24.46
C ILE A 129 -3.52 5.27 -24.48
N LYS A 130 -3.97 5.74 -25.64
CA LYS A 130 -4.61 7.06 -25.79
C LYS A 130 -5.88 7.16 -24.94
N LEU A 131 -6.71 6.12 -24.92
CA LEU A 131 -7.92 6.11 -24.10
C LEU A 131 -7.58 6.15 -22.60
N LEU A 132 -6.63 5.32 -22.16
CA LEU A 132 -6.18 5.28 -20.77
C LEU A 132 -5.54 6.60 -20.34
N TYR A 133 -4.75 7.23 -21.20
CA TYR A 133 -4.16 8.55 -20.97
C TYR A 133 -5.23 9.62 -20.77
N LEU A 134 -6.21 9.72 -21.69
CA LEU A 134 -7.30 10.69 -21.58
C LEU A 134 -8.15 10.45 -20.34
N ALA A 135 -8.39 9.19 -20.00
CA ALA A 135 -9.08 8.79 -18.78
C ALA A 135 -8.34 9.29 -17.52
N LEU A 136 -7.04 9.01 -17.43
CA LEU A 136 -6.20 9.45 -16.31
C LEU A 136 -6.15 10.98 -16.21
N ASN A 137 -5.98 11.68 -17.33
CA ASN A 137 -5.94 13.14 -17.36
C ASN A 137 -7.27 13.79 -16.92
N ASN A 138 -8.40 13.13 -17.17
CA ASN A 138 -9.69 13.62 -16.66
C ASN A 138 -9.92 13.27 -15.20
N MET A 139 -9.39 12.15 -14.70
CA MET A 139 -9.45 11.80 -13.27
C MET A 139 -8.56 12.73 -12.44
N SER A 140 -7.35 13.03 -12.89
CA SER A 140 -6.37 13.84 -12.16
C SER A 140 -6.86 15.26 -11.88
N LYS A 141 -7.69 15.85 -12.77
CA LYS A 141 -8.35 17.15 -12.54
C LYS A 141 -9.19 17.21 -11.26
N LYS A 142 -9.62 16.06 -10.73
CA LYS A 142 -10.41 15.97 -9.50
C LYS A 142 -9.57 15.69 -8.25
N TRP A 143 -8.27 15.43 -8.40
CA TRP A 143 -7.35 15.17 -7.29
C TRP A 143 -6.81 16.48 -6.72
N THR A 144 -7.71 17.30 -6.21
CA THR A 144 -7.40 18.64 -5.68
C THR A 144 -7.15 18.65 -4.17
N MET A 145 -7.52 17.58 -3.47
CA MET A 145 -7.36 17.48 -2.02
C MET A 145 -6.01 16.83 -1.66
N PRO A 146 -5.25 17.40 -0.72
CA PRO A 146 -4.05 16.77 -0.20
C PRO A 146 -4.40 15.49 0.56
N ILE A 147 -3.37 14.68 0.84
CA ILE A 147 -3.51 13.54 1.75
C ILE A 147 -4.04 14.08 3.09
N GLN A 148 -5.06 13.42 3.64
CA GLN A 148 -5.61 13.77 4.94
C GLN A 148 -4.49 13.78 5.99
N ASP A 149 -4.46 14.81 6.84
CA ASP A 149 -3.46 15.02 7.88
C ASP A 149 -2.04 15.34 7.38
N TRP A 150 -1.87 15.65 6.09
CA TRP A 150 -0.57 16.04 5.51
C TRP A 150 -0.36 17.54 5.46
N ASP A 151 -1.37 18.34 5.09
CA ASP A 151 -1.18 19.78 4.87
C ASP A 151 -2.45 20.63 5.07
N ASP A 152 -3.24 20.31 6.10
CA ASP A 152 -4.35 21.20 6.48
C ASP A 152 -3.83 22.25 7.47
N GLU A 153 -3.42 23.41 6.95
CA GLU A 153 -2.96 24.55 7.76
C GLU A 153 -4.00 25.00 8.80
N ARG A 154 -5.29 24.71 8.55
CA ARG A 154 -6.40 25.04 9.44
C ARG A 154 -6.55 24.07 10.61
N SER A 155 -5.86 22.92 10.57
CA SER A 155 -5.91 21.89 11.61
C SER A 155 -4.58 21.79 12.35
N LEU A 156 -4.60 22.14 13.64
CA LEU A 156 -3.43 22.00 14.52
C LEU A 156 -2.96 20.54 14.59
N GLU A 157 -3.89 19.58 14.61
CA GLU A 157 -3.60 18.15 14.64
C GLU A 157 -2.87 17.69 13.37
N SER A 158 -3.28 18.18 12.20
CA SER A 158 -2.63 17.86 10.93
C SER A 158 -1.22 18.45 10.84
N ARG A 159 -1.01 19.67 11.35
CA ARG A 159 0.34 20.26 11.45
C ARG A 159 1.26 19.45 12.36
N VAL A 160 0.77 19.00 13.51
CA VAL A 160 1.53 18.14 14.43
C VAL A 160 1.88 16.81 13.77
N ALA A 161 0.92 16.18 13.07
CA ALA A 161 1.14 14.92 12.36
C ALA A 161 2.20 15.04 11.24
N ARG A 162 2.18 16.14 10.48
CA ARG A 162 3.22 16.44 9.46
C ARG A 162 4.59 16.59 10.10
N VAL A 163 4.72 17.40 11.15
CA VAL A 163 6.00 17.63 11.84
C VAL A 163 6.56 16.33 12.43
N GLN A 164 5.70 15.52 13.06
CA GLN A 164 6.11 14.21 13.58
C GLN A 164 6.62 13.29 12.46
N ALA A 165 5.94 13.25 11.32
CA ALA A 165 6.39 12.48 10.17
C ALA A 165 7.73 12.98 9.62
N MET A 166 7.90 14.30 9.48
CA MET A 166 9.16 14.90 9.00
C MET A 166 10.33 14.67 9.96
N ASN A 167 10.11 14.76 11.27
CA ASN A 167 11.14 14.45 12.27
C ASN A 167 11.57 12.98 12.17
N GLN A 168 10.61 12.07 12.04
CA GLN A 168 10.92 10.64 11.88
C GLN A 168 11.63 10.36 10.56
N PHE A 169 11.24 11.02 9.46
CA PHE A 169 11.97 10.93 8.20
C PHE A 169 13.38 11.52 8.27
N SER A 170 13.60 12.57 9.04
CA SER A 170 14.94 13.10 9.29
C SER A 170 15.82 12.09 10.03
N ILE A 171 15.24 11.31 10.96
CA ILE A 171 15.95 10.22 11.63
C ILE A 171 16.23 9.05 10.66
N LEU A 172 15.25 8.67 9.85
CA LEU A 172 15.36 7.52 8.93
C LEU A 172 16.19 7.79 7.67
N PHE A 173 16.21 9.04 7.21
CA PHE A 173 16.74 9.46 5.90
C PHE A 173 17.54 10.77 5.98
N GLY A 174 18.17 11.07 7.12
CA GLY A 174 18.82 12.37 7.37
C GLY A 174 19.92 12.74 6.37
N ASP A 175 20.58 11.75 5.77
CA ASP A 175 21.53 11.91 4.67
C ASP A 175 20.89 12.40 3.35
N ARG A 176 19.57 12.28 3.22
CA ARG A 176 18.79 12.54 1.99
C ARG A 176 17.78 13.66 2.14
N LEU A 177 17.32 13.93 3.38
CA LEU A 177 16.29 14.91 3.67
C LEU A 177 16.92 16.26 4.05
N LYS A 178 16.89 17.24 3.14
CA LYS A 178 17.29 18.63 3.44
C LYS A 178 16.09 19.39 3.99
N LEU A 179 16.05 19.58 5.31
CA LEU A 179 14.95 20.27 6.00
C LEU A 179 14.86 21.76 5.66
N ASP A 180 15.92 22.37 5.14
CA ASP A 180 15.99 23.80 4.77
C ASP A 180 15.15 24.17 3.53
N SER A 181 14.42 23.20 2.96
CA SER A 181 13.75 23.31 1.65
C SER A 181 12.22 23.42 1.73
N PHE A 182 11.63 23.49 2.93
CA PHE A 182 10.18 23.40 3.15
C PHE A 182 9.63 24.53 4.02
#